data_AF-A0A2H0BK81-F1
#
_entry.id   AF-A0A2H0BK81-F1
#
_cell.length_a   1.000
_cell.length_b   1.000
_cell.length_c   1.000
_cell.angle_alpha   90.00
_cell.angle_beta   90.00
_cell.angle_gamma   90.00
#
_symmetry.space_group_name_H-M   'P 1'
#
loop_
_entity.id
_entity.type
_entity.pdbx_description
1 polymer ?
#
loop_
_entity_poly.entity_id
_entity_poly.type
_entity_poly.pdbx_seq_one_letter_code
_entity_poly.pdbx_strand_id
1 'polypeptide(L)'
;MKYFQTILLIVFGFIFVISLLVFGGILPGFRAPKGGSGGTLILWGTLPKTKMDLIMSDVNKQYEAFFNLVYVEKQPFTFDTDLIEALATGQGPDIFFLNHEAIGPNSNKVALIPYSSYSARIFSDTFVSGASIFQLSKGLMAIPLYVDPLVMYYNKDLLTNAGLAEVPKNWPALLVASKALTKLDPQGNVTQSTVAFGEFTNNRNAKDVLSLLILQAGNSIVSLDASDKPQITLGQNATTNGLAPARSAVDFFIQFANPSKTVYNW
;
A
#
# COMPACT_ATOMS: atom_id res chain seq x y z
N MET A 1 13.14 -4.39 -71.92
CA MET A 1 12.86 -5.29 -70.78
C MET A 1 14.08 -5.59 -69.90
N LYS A 2 15.29 -5.80 -70.44
CA LYS A 2 16.49 -6.13 -69.63
C LYS A 2 16.92 -5.05 -68.64
N TYR A 3 16.92 -3.77 -69.04
CA TYR A 3 17.32 -2.66 -68.15
C TYR A 3 16.41 -2.49 -66.92
N PHE A 4 15.10 -2.67 -67.07
CA PHE A 4 14.15 -2.59 -65.96
C PHE A 4 14.39 -3.70 -64.94
N GLN A 5 14.62 -4.93 -65.39
CA GLN A 5 14.95 -6.07 -64.51
C GLN A 5 16.28 -5.85 -63.79
N THR A 6 17.30 -5.32 -64.47
CA THR A 6 18.60 -5.01 -63.84
C THR A 6 18.47 -3.92 -62.77
N ILE A 7 17.73 -2.85 -63.04
CA ILE A 7 17.49 -1.77 -62.06
C ILE A 7 16.72 -2.31 -60.85
N LEU A 8 15.68 -3.12 -61.09
CA LEU A 8 14.89 -3.75 -60.04
C LEU A 8 15.78 -4.61 -59.11
N LEU A 9 16.66 -5.44 -59.69
CA LEU A 9 17.53 -6.34 -58.94
C LEU A 9 18.55 -5.59 -58.07
N ILE A 10 19.08 -4.48 -58.58
CA ILE A 10 19.99 -3.59 -57.83
C ILE A 10 19.24 -2.95 -56.64
N VAL A 11 18.03 -2.45 -56.86
CA VAL A 11 17.22 -1.83 -55.80
C VAL A 11 16.86 -2.83 -54.71
N PHE A 12 16.40 -4.03 -55.06
CA PHE A 12 16.09 -5.06 -54.08
C PHE A 12 17.35 -5.57 -53.35
N GLY A 13 18.47 -5.71 -54.04
CA GLY A 13 19.75 -6.04 -53.42
C GLY A 13 20.19 -4.99 -52.40
N PHE A 14 20.05 -3.71 -52.73
CA PHE A 14 20.38 -2.61 -51.82
C PHE A 14 19.46 -2.57 -50.59
N ILE A 15 18.14 -2.74 -50.78
CA ILE A 15 17.17 -2.82 -49.68
C ILE A 15 17.48 -4.02 -48.78
N PHE A 16 17.79 -5.18 -49.35
CA PHE A 16 18.13 -6.38 -48.60
C PHE A 16 19.37 -6.19 -47.72
N VAL A 17 20.42 -5.56 -48.26
CA VAL A 17 21.64 -5.23 -47.49
C VAL A 17 21.33 -4.22 -46.38
N ILE A 18 20.53 -3.17 -46.66
CA ILE A 18 20.12 -2.22 -45.61
C ILE A 18 19.31 -2.92 -44.53
N SER A 19 18.34 -3.76 -44.90
CA SER A 19 17.55 -4.53 -43.93
C SER A 19 18.44 -5.42 -43.07
N LEU A 20 19.42 -6.12 -43.65
CA LEU A 20 20.40 -6.91 -42.90
C LEU A 20 21.23 -6.07 -41.94
N LEU A 21 21.64 -4.85 -42.33
CA LEU A 21 22.39 -3.94 -41.46
C LEU A 21 21.54 -3.34 -40.33
N VAL A 22 20.26 -3.09 -40.59
CA VAL A 22 19.27 -2.64 -39.59
C VAL A 22 18.98 -3.76 -38.58
N PHE A 23 18.62 -4.96 -39.05
CA PHE A 23 18.33 -6.10 -38.17
C PHE A 23 19.58 -6.67 -37.48
N GLY A 24 20.76 -6.51 -38.09
CA GLY A 24 22.05 -6.89 -37.50
C GLY A 24 22.61 -5.88 -36.48
N GLY A 25 21.95 -4.73 -36.26
CA GLY A 25 22.36 -3.74 -35.25
C GLY A 25 23.68 -3.01 -35.54
N ILE A 26 24.14 -3.03 -36.80
CA ILE A 26 25.40 -2.42 -37.23
C ILE A 26 25.23 -0.90 -37.42
N LEU A 27 24.03 -0.44 -37.79
CA LEU A 27 23.75 0.98 -37.99
C LEU A 27 23.56 1.73 -36.65
N PRO A 28 24.33 2.82 -36.40
CA PRO A 28 24.16 3.65 -35.22
C PRO A 28 22.80 4.37 -35.25
N GLY A 29 21.97 4.19 -34.21
CA GLY A 29 20.63 4.76 -34.09
C GLY A 29 19.46 3.76 -34.14
N PHE A 30 19.70 2.53 -34.64
CA PHE A 30 18.69 1.44 -34.68
C PHE A 30 19.05 0.26 -33.76
N ARG A 31 20.05 0.41 -32.90
CA ARG A 31 20.34 -0.57 -31.85
C ARG A 31 19.19 -0.53 -30.84
N ALA A 32 18.44 -1.62 -30.74
CA ALA A 32 17.61 -1.84 -29.57
C ALA A 32 18.49 -1.66 -28.31
N PRO A 33 17.99 -1.00 -27.26
CA PRO A 33 18.69 -0.98 -25.98
C PRO A 33 19.06 -2.43 -25.64
N LYS A 34 20.28 -2.66 -25.12
CA LYS A 34 20.65 -3.97 -24.59
C LYS A 34 19.81 -4.25 -23.35
N GLY A 35 18.55 -4.63 -23.54
CA GLY A 35 17.79 -5.36 -22.54
C GLY A 35 18.37 -6.76 -22.49
N GLY A 36 18.74 -7.20 -21.30
CA GLY A 36 19.33 -8.52 -21.07
C GLY A 36 18.45 -9.66 -21.55
N SER A 37 19.02 -10.86 -21.49
CA SER A 37 18.42 -12.09 -22.03
C SER A 37 17.05 -12.47 -21.43
N GLY A 38 16.58 -11.84 -20.36
CA GLY A 38 15.36 -12.24 -19.65
C GLY A 38 14.09 -11.45 -19.99
N GLY A 39 14.09 -10.62 -21.03
CA GLY A 39 12.85 -10.02 -21.57
C GLY A 39 12.38 -8.75 -20.85
N THR A 40 11.18 -8.30 -21.21
CA THR A 40 10.56 -7.08 -20.67
C THR A 40 9.48 -7.47 -19.65
N LEU A 41 9.59 -6.92 -18.45
CA LEU A 41 8.61 -7.05 -17.38
C LEU A 41 7.73 -5.81 -17.31
N ILE A 42 6.42 -6.00 -17.18
CA ILE A 42 5.43 -4.93 -17.09
C ILE A 42 5.02 -4.75 -15.63
N LEU A 43 5.24 -3.54 -15.11
CA LEU A 43 4.83 -3.13 -13.77
C LEU A 43 3.67 -2.12 -13.85
N TRP A 44 2.53 -2.45 -13.26
CA TRP A 44 1.41 -1.52 -13.15
C TRP A 44 1.39 -0.80 -11.80
N GLY A 45 0.91 0.44 -11.79
CA GLY A 45 0.58 1.14 -10.56
C GLY A 45 -0.12 2.46 -10.82
N THR A 46 -0.39 3.19 -9.74
CA THR A 46 -1.16 4.45 -9.75
C THR A 46 -0.31 5.68 -9.43
N LEU A 47 1.01 5.50 -9.32
CA LEU A 47 1.95 6.57 -9.05
C LEU A 47 2.31 7.30 -10.35
N PRO A 48 2.66 8.59 -10.29
CA PRO A 48 3.01 9.35 -11.50
C PRO A 48 4.18 8.71 -12.25
N LYS A 49 3.98 8.41 -13.54
CA LYS A 49 4.96 7.78 -14.43
C LYS A 49 6.28 8.53 -14.45
N THR A 50 6.22 9.86 -14.47
CA THR A 50 7.41 10.73 -14.50
C THR A 50 8.36 10.48 -13.33
N LYS A 51 7.83 10.17 -12.14
CA LYS A 51 8.64 9.82 -10.97
C LYS A 51 9.13 8.38 -11.04
N MET A 52 8.26 7.47 -11.47
CA MET A 52 8.59 6.05 -11.57
C MET A 52 9.65 5.76 -12.64
N ASP A 53 9.62 6.46 -13.77
CA ASP A 53 10.58 6.28 -14.86
C ASP A 53 12.02 6.56 -14.42
N LEU A 54 12.23 7.51 -13.49
CA LEU A 54 13.53 7.78 -12.90
C LEU A 54 14.03 6.55 -12.10
N ILE A 55 13.15 5.98 -11.28
CA ILE A 55 13.46 4.77 -10.48
C ILE A 55 13.72 3.57 -11.41
N MET A 56 12.86 3.37 -12.40
CA MET A 56 13.01 2.26 -13.36
C MET A 56 14.29 2.39 -14.18
N SER A 57 14.74 3.61 -14.51
CA SER A 57 16.00 3.82 -15.20
C SER A 57 17.19 3.29 -14.39
N ASP A 58 17.22 3.55 -13.09
CA ASP A 58 18.32 3.10 -12.23
C ASP A 58 18.27 1.59 -11.99
N VAL A 59 17.07 1.02 -11.78
CA VAL A 59 16.87 -0.43 -11.69
C VAL A 59 17.29 -1.12 -13.00
N ASN A 60 16.87 -0.61 -14.15
CA ASN A 60 17.19 -1.22 -15.45
C ASN A 60 18.68 -1.13 -15.77
N LYS A 61 19.39 -0.08 -15.35
CA LYS A 61 20.86 -0.02 -15.47
C LYS A 61 21.53 -1.06 -14.57
N GLN A 62 21.07 -1.20 -13.33
CA GLN A 62 21.67 -2.13 -12.37
C GLN A 62 21.46 -3.59 -12.77
N TYR A 63 20.29 -3.92 -13.33
CA TYR A 63 19.90 -5.28 -13.65
C TYR A 63 19.79 -5.53 -15.16
N GLU A 64 20.50 -4.73 -15.98
CA GLU A 64 20.40 -4.77 -17.44
C GLU A 64 20.67 -6.16 -18.03
N ALA A 65 21.47 -7.00 -17.36
CA ALA A 65 21.75 -8.37 -17.81
C ALA A 65 20.57 -9.32 -17.66
N PHE A 66 19.60 -9.00 -16.79
CA PHE A 66 18.52 -9.89 -16.40
C PHE A 66 17.20 -9.51 -17.05
N PHE A 67 16.78 -8.24 -16.95
CA PHE A 67 15.46 -7.83 -17.42
C PHE A 67 15.42 -6.34 -17.78
N ASN A 68 14.36 -5.94 -18.48
CA ASN A 68 13.96 -4.56 -18.65
C ASN A 68 12.58 -4.35 -18.01
N LEU A 69 12.48 -3.48 -17.02
CA LEU A 69 11.24 -3.19 -16.31
C LEU A 69 10.57 -1.95 -16.89
N VAL A 70 9.30 -2.08 -17.29
CA VAL A 70 8.49 -1.00 -17.88
C VAL A 70 7.33 -0.69 -16.96
N TYR A 71 7.27 0.57 -16.50
CA TYR A 71 6.17 1.05 -15.69
C TYR A 71 5.00 1.58 -16.54
N VAL A 72 3.80 1.13 -16.23
CA VAL A 72 2.54 1.60 -16.81
C VAL A 72 1.71 2.24 -15.71
N GLU A 73 1.54 3.56 -15.82
CA GLU A 73 0.64 4.31 -14.94
C GLU A 73 -0.82 4.03 -15.32
N LYS A 74 -1.60 3.65 -14.32
CA LYS A 74 -3.03 3.32 -14.40
C LYS A 74 -3.81 4.30 -13.53
N GLN A 75 -5.05 4.58 -13.91
CA GLN A 75 -5.90 5.49 -13.15
C GLN A 75 -6.37 4.82 -11.86
N PRO A 76 -6.26 5.46 -10.68
CA PRO A 76 -6.65 4.86 -9.40
C PRO A 76 -8.09 4.32 -9.40
N PHE A 77 -9.02 5.04 -10.01
CA PHE A 77 -10.45 4.71 -9.99
C PHE A 77 -10.84 3.54 -10.90
N THR A 78 -10.03 3.24 -11.93
CA THR A 78 -10.29 2.13 -12.87
C THR A 78 -9.33 0.96 -12.68
N PHE A 79 -8.35 1.08 -11.79
CA PHE A 79 -7.25 0.13 -11.65
C PHE A 79 -7.72 -1.32 -11.50
N ASP A 80 -8.65 -1.57 -10.57
CA ASP A 80 -9.12 -2.93 -10.29
C ASP A 80 -9.87 -3.54 -11.48
N THR A 81 -10.71 -2.76 -12.17
CA THR A 81 -11.42 -3.20 -13.37
C THR A 81 -10.44 -3.50 -14.50
N ASP A 82 -9.52 -2.57 -14.76
CA ASP A 82 -8.50 -2.73 -15.81
C ASP A 82 -7.63 -3.98 -15.56
N LEU A 83 -7.28 -4.25 -14.29
CA LEU A 83 -6.50 -5.42 -13.90
C LEU A 83 -7.28 -6.70 -14.12
N ILE A 84 -8.56 -6.75 -13.75
CA ILE A 84 -9.42 -7.93 -13.95
C ILE A 84 -9.57 -8.24 -15.44
N GLU A 85 -9.85 -7.23 -16.26
CA GLU A 85 -10.00 -7.40 -17.71
C GLU A 85 -8.71 -7.89 -18.38
N ALA A 86 -7.56 -7.31 -17.99
CA ALA A 86 -6.27 -7.71 -18.50
C ALA A 86 -5.91 -9.16 -18.11
N LEU A 87 -6.16 -9.54 -16.86
CA LEU A 87 -5.96 -10.93 -16.40
C LEU A 87 -6.88 -11.90 -17.16
N ALA A 88 -8.15 -11.55 -17.35
CA ALA A 88 -9.12 -12.39 -18.07
C ALA A 88 -8.77 -12.58 -19.56
N THR A 89 -8.12 -11.60 -20.18
CA THR A 89 -7.69 -11.64 -21.58
C THR A 89 -6.27 -12.16 -21.78
N GLY A 90 -5.58 -12.56 -20.70
CA GLY A 90 -4.20 -13.04 -20.74
C GLY A 90 -3.16 -11.94 -21.03
N GLN A 91 -3.52 -10.68 -20.83
CA GLN A 91 -2.68 -9.49 -21.04
C GLN A 91 -2.39 -8.76 -19.72
N GLY A 92 -2.50 -9.47 -18.59
CA GLY A 92 -2.20 -8.93 -17.27
C GLY A 92 -0.73 -8.51 -17.13
N PRO A 93 -0.41 -7.58 -16.20
CA PRO A 93 0.97 -7.23 -15.90
C PRO A 93 1.72 -8.37 -15.19
N ASP A 94 3.04 -8.33 -15.25
CA ASP A 94 3.90 -9.25 -14.49
C ASP A 94 3.94 -8.89 -13.00
N ILE A 95 3.91 -7.59 -12.70
CA ILE A 95 3.98 -7.05 -11.34
C ILE A 95 2.99 -5.89 -11.25
N PHE A 96 2.38 -5.68 -10.10
CA PHE A 96 1.52 -4.53 -9.90
C PHE A 96 1.50 -4.07 -8.44
N PHE A 97 1.33 -2.76 -8.25
CA PHE A 97 1.14 -2.18 -6.92
C PHE A 97 -0.30 -2.33 -6.47
N LEU A 98 -0.48 -2.69 -5.20
CA LEU A 98 -1.77 -2.72 -4.52
C LEU A 98 -1.66 -1.98 -3.19
N ASN A 99 -2.74 -1.31 -2.81
CA ASN A 99 -2.96 -0.94 -1.42
C ASN A 99 -3.18 -2.20 -0.59
N HIS A 100 -2.70 -2.21 0.66
CA HIS A 100 -2.80 -3.39 1.51
C HIS A 100 -4.25 -3.84 1.74
N GLU A 101 -5.20 -2.91 1.76
CA GLU A 101 -6.65 -3.20 1.87
C GLU A 101 -7.18 -4.03 0.69
N ALA A 102 -6.58 -3.89 -0.49
CA ALA A 102 -6.98 -4.58 -1.71
C ALA A 102 -6.40 -5.99 -1.81
N ILE A 103 -5.49 -6.39 -0.92
CA ILE A 103 -4.79 -7.68 -1.01
C ILE A 103 -5.73 -8.85 -0.77
N GLY A 104 -6.66 -8.76 0.19
CA GLY A 104 -7.66 -9.81 0.42
C GLY A 104 -8.47 -10.15 -0.84
N PRO A 105 -9.20 -9.18 -1.44
CA PRO A 105 -9.96 -9.39 -2.68
C PRO A 105 -9.14 -9.74 -3.92
N ASN A 106 -7.83 -9.51 -3.90
CA ASN A 106 -6.92 -9.82 -5.01
C ASN A 106 -6.01 -11.03 -4.76
N SER A 107 -6.17 -11.71 -3.62
CA SER A 107 -5.33 -12.86 -3.22
C SER A 107 -5.31 -14.02 -4.22
N ASN A 108 -6.40 -14.22 -4.96
CA ASN A 108 -6.51 -15.24 -6.01
C ASN A 108 -5.99 -14.79 -7.38
N LYS A 109 -5.53 -13.54 -7.51
CA LYS A 109 -4.99 -12.97 -8.77
C LYS A 109 -3.46 -12.84 -8.74
N VAL A 110 -2.84 -13.16 -7.61
CA VAL A 110 -1.39 -13.11 -7.42
C VAL A 110 -0.82 -14.51 -7.28
N ALA A 111 0.34 -14.73 -7.88
CA ALA A 111 1.14 -15.92 -7.60
C ALA A 111 1.91 -15.72 -6.29
N LEU A 112 1.96 -16.76 -5.45
CA LEU A 112 2.76 -16.71 -4.24
C LEU A 112 4.24 -16.74 -4.57
N ILE A 113 5.02 -15.88 -3.91
CA ILE A 113 6.48 -15.95 -3.93
C ILE A 113 6.88 -17.09 -2.99
N PRO A 114 7.46 -18.19 -3.49
CA PRO A 114 7.77 -19.34 -2.67
C PRO A 114 8.91 -19.02 -1.69
N TYR A 115 8.87 -19.62 -0.51
CA TYR A 115 9.92 -19.41 0.51
C TYR A 115 11.31 -19.92 0.10
N SER A 116 11.39 -20.76 -0.94
CA SER A 116 12.65 -21.14 -1.58
C SER A 116 13.33 -19.97 -2.31
N SER A 117 12.56 -19.02 -2.84
CA SER A 117 13.06 -17.84 -3.53
C SER A 117 13.27 -16.66 -2.59
N TYR A 118 12.40 -16.52 -1.58
CA TYR A 118 12.51 -15.48 -0.56
C TYR A 118 12.05 -16.02 0.79
N SER A 119 13.00 -16.32 1.70
CA SER A 119 12.68 -17.02 2.94
C SER A 119 11.81 -16.19 3.90
N ALA A 120 10.97 -16.88 4.69
CA ALA A 120 10.13 -16.25 5.71
C ALA A 120 10.96 -15.46 6.74
N ARG A 121 12.14 -15.98 7.09
CA ARG A 121 13.05 -15.32 8.03
C ARG A 121 13.57 -14.00 7.48
N ILE A 122 14.09 -14.00 6.25
CA ILE A 122 14.57 -12.77 5.61
C ILE A 122 13.43 -11.73 5.56
N PHE A 123 12.21 -12.16 5.27
CA PHE A 123 11.05 -11.28 5.31
C PHE A 123 10.83 -10.65 6.68
N SER A 124 10.74 -11.47 7.74
CA SER A 124 10.51 -10.98 9.10
C SER A 124 11.66 -10.14 9.65
N ASP A 125 12.91 -10.42 9.23
CA ASP A 125 14.09 -9.64 9.64
C ASP A 125 14.19 -8.30 8.88
N THR A 126 13.60 -8.20 7.68
CA THR A 126 13.67 -7.00 6.82
C THR A 126 12.51 -6.04 7.05
N PHE A 127 11.31 -6.55 7.27
CA PHE A 127 10.08 -5.75 7.32
C PHE A 127 9.52 -5.63 8.74
N VAL A 128 8.81 -4.53 8.99
CA VAL A 128 8.08 -4.32 10.25
C VAL A 128 7.05 -5.42 10.48
N SER A 129 6.73 -5.72 11.75
CA SER A 129 5.82 -6.81 12.14
C SER A 129 4.43 -6.73 11.46
N GLY A 130 3.96 -5.53 11.15
CA GLY A 130 2.70 -5.32 10.42
C GLY A 130 2.70 -5.90 9.00
N ALA A 131 3.86 -6.13 8.38
CA ALA A 131 3.98 -6.78 7.07
C ALA A 131 3.66 -8.29 7.11
N SER A 132 3.53 -8.89 8.29
CA SER A 132 3.22 -10.31 8.45
C SER A 132 1.91 -10.72 7.79
N ILE A 133 1.01 -9.77 7.54
CA ILE A 133 -0.24 -9.98 6.77
C ILE A 133 -0.02 -10.49 5.35
N PHE A 134 1.20 -10.38 4.80
CA PHE A 134 1.57 -10.90 3.49
C PHE A 134 2.21 -12.30 3.54
N GLN A 135 2.47 -12.84 4.74
CA GLN A 135 3.05 -14.16 4.93
C GLN A 135 1.95 -15.21 5.05
N LEU A 136 1.93 -16.18 4.13
CA LEU A 136 1.07 -17.36 4.18
C LEU A 136 1.88 -18.62 4.50
N SER A 137 1.22 -19.74 4.73
CA SER A 137 1.90 -21.02 5.00
C SER A 137 2.85 -21.47 3.88
N LYS A 138 2.51 -21.17 2.61
CA LYS A 138 3.24 -21.65 1.42
C LYS A 138 4.18 -20.63 0.77
N GLY A 139 4.11 -19.36 1.18
CA GLY A 139 4.90 -18.30 0.57
C GLY A 139 4.38 -16.92 0.92
N LEU A 140 4.92 -15.91 0.24
CA LEU A 140 4.52 -14.52 0.39
C LEU A 140 3.51 -14.13 -0.68
N MET A 141 2.47 -13.40 -0.30
CA MET A 141 1.48 -12.88 -1.24
C MET A 141 1.93 -11.55 -1.89
N ALA A 142 2.73 -10.76 -1.17
CA ALA A 142 3.22 -9.47 -1.62
C ALA A 142 4.52 -9.08 -0.88
N ILE A 143 5.22 -8.08 -1.42
CA ILE A 143 6.38 -7.45 -0.79
C ILE A 143 6.01 -6.00 -0.44
N PRO A 144 6.11 -5.57 0.84
CA PRO A 144 5.85 -4.18 1.21
C PRO A 144 6.87 -3.23 0.57
N LEU A 145 6.39 -2.11 0.04
CA LEU A 145 7.24 -1.04 -0.49
C LEU A 145 7.42 0.11 0.50
N TYR A 146 6.34 0.51 1.17
CA TYR A 146 6.32 1.52 2.20
C TYR A 146 5.19 1.23 3.19
N VAL A 147 5.27 1.84 4.36
CA VAL A 147 4.26 1.75 5.41
C VAL A 147 3.81 3.16 5.79
N ASP A 148 2.50 3.34 5.99
CA ASP A 148 1.90 4.59 6.44
C ASP A 148 1.15 4.33 7.77
N PRO A 149 1.83 4.45 8.92
CA PRO A 149 1.23 4.15 10.21
C PRO A 149 0.36 5.31 10.71
N LEU A 150 -0.65 4.99 11.52
CA LEU A 150 -1.33 6.01 12.33
C LEU A 150 -0.34 6.59 13.35
N VAL A 151 -0.17 7.92 13.29
CA VAL A 151 0.68 8.67 14.22
C VAL A 151 -0.10 9.83 14.84
N MET A 152 0.26 10.19 16.08
CA MET A 152 -0.32 11.33 16.77
C MET A 152 0.55 12.58 16.55
N TYR A 153 -0.01 13.56 15.86
CA TYR A 153 0.55 14.91 15.82
C TYR A 153 0.07 15.72 17.02
N TYR A 154 0.93 16.57 17.57
CA TYR A 154 0.59 17.40 18.73
C TYR A 154 1.17 18.80 18.58
N ASN A 155 0.51 19.77 19.22
CA ASN A 155 0.97 21.16 19.29
C ASN A 155 1.75 21.39 20.59
N LYS A 156 3.05 21.70 20.46
CA LYS A 156 3.97 21.92 21.59
C LYS A 156 3.57 23.11 22.47
N ASP A 157 3.06 24.19 21.87
CA ASP A 157 2.67 25.39 22.59
C ASP A 157 1.42 25.13 23.43
N LEU A 158 0.46 24.37 22.91
CA LEU A 158 -0.73 23.98 23.68
C LEU A 158 -0.37 23.11 24.89
N LEU A 159 0.56 22.17 24.75
CA LEU A 159 1.04 21.37 25.89
C LEU A 159 1.74 22.23 26.93
N THR A 160 2.64 23.11 26.49
CA THR A 160 3.41 24.01 27.37
C THR A 160 2.48 24.96 28.13
N ASN A 161 1.53 25.58 27.45
CA ASN A 161 0.54 26.49 28.05
C ASN A 161 -0.38 25.78 29.04
N ALA A 162 -0.62 24.48 28.85
CA ALA A 162 -1.38 23.64 29.77
C ALA A 162 -0.53 23.06 30.93
N GLY A 163 0.76 23.38 31.00
CA GLY A 163 1.68 22.87 32.02
C GLY A 163 2.04 21.39 31.85
N LEU A 164 1.86 20.83 30.65
CA LEU A 164 2.16 19.43 30.34
C LEU A 164 3.58 19.30 29.78
N ALA A 165 4.51 18.81 30.60
CA ALA A 165 5.92 18.64 30.22
C ALA A 165 6.16 17.47 29.26
N GLU A 166 5.29 16.45 29.27
CA GLU A 166 5.38 15.29 28.39
C GLU A 166 4.12 15.09 27.56
N VAL A 167 4.31 14.59 26.34
CA VAL A 167 3.21 14.14 25.48
C VAL A 167 2.60 12.86 26.08
N PRO A 168 1.27 12.70 26.07
CA PRO A 168 0.63 11.46 26.54
C PRO A 168 1.14 10.22 25.79
N LYS A 169 1.68 9.26 26.53
CA LYS A 169 2.24 8.00 25.99
C LYS A 169 1.25 6.84 25.96
N ASN A 170 0.06 7.03 26.51
CA ASN A 170 -1.00 6.02 26.59
C ASN A 170 -2.38 6.68 26.74
N TRP A 171 -3.45 5.89 26.57
CA TRP A 171 -4.83 6.38 26.64
C TRP A 171 -5.21 6.99 28.00
N PRO A 172 -4.89 6.40 29.17
CA PRO A 172 -5.17 7.04 30.46
C PRO A 172 -4.54 8.42 30.61
N ALA A 173 -3.26 8.58 30.20
CA ALA A 173 -2.59 9.87 30.21
C ALA A 173 -3.26 10.88 29.25
N LEU A 174 -3.75 10.41 28.09
CA LEU A 174 -4.50 11.25 27.15
C LEU A 174 -5.82 11.74 27.76
N LEU A 175 -6.55 10.88 28.49
CA LEU A 175 -7.79 11.28 29.16
C LEU A 175 -7.53 12.32 30.26
N VAL A 176 -6.41 12.21 30.99
CA VAL A 176 -6.00 13.23 31.97
C VAL A 176 -5.64 14.54 31.27
N ALA A 177 -4.84 14.47 30.21
CA ALA A 177 -4.48 15.63 29.40
C ALA A 177 -5.71 16.31 28.78
N SER A 178 -6.75 15.54 28.45
CA SER A 178 -7.99 16.07 27.88
C SER A 178 -8.66 17.11 28.76
N LYS A 179 -8.58 16.94 30.08
CA LYS A 179 -9.14 17.89 31.04
C LYS A 179 -8.40 19.23 31.08
N ALA A 180 -7.11 19.23 30.72
CA ALA A 180 -6.28 20.43 30.72
C ALA A 180 -6.24 21.13 29.35
N LEU A 181 -6.36 20.35 28.27
CA LEU A 181 -6.20 20.83 26.90
C LEU A 181 -7.53 21.15 26.21
N THR A 182 -8.63 20.52 26.60
CA THR A 182 -9.94 20.84 26.01
C THR A 182 -10.49 22.11 26.66
N LYS A 183 -10.90 23.08 25.83
CA LYS A 183 -11.51 24.34 26.29
C LYS A 183 -12.92 24.47 25.74
N LEU A 184 -13.84 24.83 26.63
CA LEU A 184 -15.23 25.10 26.31
C LEU A 184 -15.52 26.59 26.49
N ASP A 185 -16.37 27.15 25.65
CA ASP A 185 -16.95 28.47 25.87
C ASP A 185 -18.09 28.41 26.94
N PRO A 186 -18.63 29.56 27.39
CA PRO A 186 -19.73 29.57 28.37
C PRO A 186 -21.02 28.89 27.89
N GLN A 187 -21.18 28.69 26.58
CA GLN A 187 -22.32 28.00 25.96
C GLN A 187 -22.09 26.48 25.85
N GLY A 188 -20.90 26.00 26.21
CA GLY A 188 -20.51 24.59 26.16
C GLY A 188 -19.91 24.15 24.83
N ASN A 189 -19.65 25.06 23.89
CA ASN A 189 -19.04 24.71 22.61
C ASN A 189 -17.54 24.50 22.77
N VAL A 190 -16.99 23.51 22.06
CA VAL A 190 -15.55 23.22 22.05
C VAL A 190 -14.81 24.28 21.22
N THR A 191 -13.92 25.03 21.86
CA THR A 191 -13.07 26.05 21.20
C THR A 191 -11.63 25.56 21.00
N GLN A 192 -11.22 24.56 21.78
CA GLN A 192 -9.93 23.86 21.66
C GLN A 192 -10.17 22.39 22.03
N SER A 193 -9.77 21.46 21.17
CA SER A 193 -9.92 20.03 21.40
C SER A 193 -8.56 19.38 21.64
N THR A 194 -8.51 18.43 22.57
CA THR A 194 -7.30 17.67 22.86
C THR A 194 -6.95 16.67 21.77
N VAL A 195 -7.97 16.05 21.17
CA VAL A 195 -7.81 15.09 20.08
C VAL A 195 -8.99 15.21 19.12
N ALA A 196 -8.72 15.33 17.83
CA ALA A 196 -9.73 15.45 16.79
C ALA A 196 -10.35 14.09 16.42
N PHE A 197 -10.94 13.39 17.41
CA PHE A 197 -11.62 12.12 17.15
C PHE A 197 -12.99 12.27 16.52
N GLY A 198 -13.71 13.33 16.86
CA GLY A 198 -15.00 13.60 16.25
C GLY A 198 -16.01 12.46 16.42
N GLU A 199 -16.96 12.42 15.50
CA GLU A 199 -17.86 11.30 15.29
C GLU A 199 -17.37 10.44 14.13
N PHE A 200 -17.90 9.23 14.01
CA PHE A 200 -17.56 8.34 12.90
C PHE A 200 -17.85 8.95 11.51
N THR A 201 -18.86 9.82 11.43
CA THR A 201 -19.33 10.44 10.18
C THR A 201 -18.50 11.64 9.73
N ASN A 202 -17.79 12.31 10.65
CA ASN A 202 -17.04 13.54 10.36
C ASN A 202 -15.53 13.38 10.47
N ASN A 203 -15.05 12.28 11.03
CA ASN A 203 -13.64 11.94 11.04
C ASN A 203 -13.30 10.99 9.89
N ARG A 204 -12.53 11.49 8.92
CA ARG A 204 -12.09 10.72 7.75
C ARG A 204 -11.35 9.43 8.11
N ASN A 205 -10.68 9.39 9.26
CA ASN A 205 -9.89 8.26 9.73
C ASN A 205 -10.61 7.46 10.83
N ALA A 206 -11.92 7.66 11.03
CA ALA A 206 -12.66 7.00 12.11
C ALA A 206 -12.57 5.48 12.06
N LYS A 207 -12.64 4.89 10.86
CA LYS A 207 -12.47 3.45 10.64
C LYS A 207 -11.11 2.97 11.16
N ASP A 208 -10.04 3.68 10.85
CA ASP A 208 -8.67 3.28 11.18
C ASP A 208 -8.40 3.46 12.68
N VAL A 209 -8.85 4.58 13.26
CA VAL A 209 -8.75 4.85 14.70
C VAL A 209 -9.53 3.80 15.50
N LEU A 210 -10.76 3.50 15.10
CA LEU A 210 -11.57 2.50 15.78
C LEU A 210 -10.95 1.10 15.66
N SER A 211 -10.45 0.75 14.47
CA SER A 211 -9.77 -0.53 14.25
C SER A 211 -8.52 -0.65 15.13
N LEU A 212 -7.73 0.41 15.23
CA LEU A 212 -6.56 0.48 16.12
C LEU A 212 -6.97 0.25 17.59
N LEU A 213 -8.01 0.91 18.06
CA LEU A 213 -8.50 0.76 19.43
C LEU A 213 -8.97 -0.67 19.72
N ILE A 214 -9.68 -1.29 18.78
CA ILE A 214 -10.13 -2.70 18.89
C ILE A 214 -8.92 -3.65 18.98
N LEU A 215 -7.92 -3.45 18.13
CA LEU A 215 -6.69 -4.25 18.11
C LEU A 215 -5.88 -4.07 19.41
N GLN A 216 -5.72 -2.83 19.88
CA GLN A 216 -5.03 -2.52 21.15
C GLN A 216 -5.76 -3.07 22.37
N ALA A 217 -7.08 -3.20 22.31
CA ALA A 217 -7.87 -3.88 23.34
C ALA A 217 -7.68 -5.42 23.33
N GLY A 218 -6.91 -5.97 22.40
CA GLY A 218 -6.63 -7.41 22.31
C GLY A 218 -7.67 -8.20 21.52
N ASN A 219 -8.48 -7.54 20.69
CA ASN A 219 -9.45 -8.21 19.82
C ASN A 219 -8.95 -8.16 18.37
N SER A 220 -8.67 -9.32 17.77
CA SER A 220 -8.44 -9.38 16.33
C SER A 220 -9.75 -9.15 15.57
N ILE A 221 -9.69 -8.42 14.47
CA ILE A 221 -10.86 -8.18 13.63
C ILE A 221 -11.03 -9.33 12.63
N VAL A 222 -9.92 -9.71 12.00
CA VAL A 222 -9.81 -10.82 11.05
C VAL A 222 -8.56 -11.62 11.42
N SER A 223 -8.62 -12.95 11.30
CA SER A 223 -7.46 -13.83 11.39
C SER A 223 -7.45 -14.81 10.23
N LEU A 224 -6.29 -15.38 9.90
CA LEU A 224 -6.23 -16.51 8.98
C LEU A 224 -6.46 -17.81 9.74
N ASP A 225 -7.22 -18.74 9.16
CA ASP A 225 -7.30 -20.11 9.65
C ASP A 225 -6.07 -20.93 9.24
N ALA A 226 -6.01 -22.20 9.64
CA ALA A 226 -4.91 -23.10 9.30
C ALA A 226 -4.73 -23.36 7.80
N SER A 227 -5.70 -22.96 6.97
CA SER A 227 -5.68 -23.05 5.51
C SER A 227 -5.43 -21.70 4.84
N ASP A 228 -4.94 -20.70 5.59
CA ASP A 228 -4.68 -19.33 5.12
C ASP A 228 -5.94 -18.58 4.65
N LYS A 229 -7.14 -19.00 5.07
CA LYS A 229 -8.37 -18.28 4.71
C LYS A 229 -8.74 -17.25 5.78
N PRO A 230 -9.15 -16.03 5.39
CA PRO A 230 -9.58 -15.02 6.34
C PRO A 230 -10.90 -15.42 7.01
N GLN A 231 -10.93 -15.30 8.33
CA GLN A 231 -12.10 -15.53 9.19
C GLN A 231 -12.34 -14.28 10.05
N ILE A 232 -13.60 -13.87 10.16
CA ILE A 232 -13.99 -12.73 11.02
C ILE A 232 -13.91 -13.19 12.47
N THR A 233 -13.02 -12.60 13.25
CA THR A 233 -12.85 -12.91 14.68
C THR A 233 -13.33 -11.80 15.61
N LEU A 234 -13.77 -10.67 15.04
CA LEU A 234 -14.31 -9.55 15.79
C LEU A 234 -15.41 -10.00 16.75
N GLY A 235 -15.20 -9.75 18.05
CA GLY A 235 -16.20 -10.04 19.08
C GLY A 235 -16.28 -11.51 19.52
N GLN A 236 -15.48 -12.41 18.93
CA GLN A 236 -15.41 -13.81 19.38
C GLN A 236 -14.67 -13.97 20.73
N ASN A 237 -13.78 -13.04 21.06
CA ASN A 237 -13.12 -12.94 22.38
C ASN A 237 -14.04 -12.31 23.44
N ALA A 238 -15.30 -12.75 23.53
CA ALA A 238 -16.20 -12.30 24.58
C ALA A 238 -15.80 -12.97 25.90
N THR A 239 -15.27 -12.19 26.84
CA THR A 239 -15.08 -12.65 28.22
C THR A 239 -16.44 -12.94 28.84
N THR A 240 -16.63 -14.13 29.40
CA THR A 240 -17.88 -14.58 30.05
C THR A 240 -18.34 -13.69 31.22
N ASN A 241 -17.51 -12.76 31.71
CA ASN A 241 -17.79 -11.89 32.86
C ASN A 241 -17.38 -10.40 32.66
N GLY A 242 -17.26 -9.90 31.43
CA GLY A 242 -16.83 -8.51 31.16
C GLY A 242 -17.29 -7.95 29.80
N LEU A 243 -17.16 -6.64 29.60
CA LEU A 243 -17.40 -6.03 28.28
C LEU A 243 -16.43 -6.64 27.26
N ALA A 244 -16.97 -7.14 26.15
CA ALA A 244 -16.15 -7.63 25.04
C ALA A 244 -15.15 -6.53 24.64
N PRO A 245 -13.85 -6.83 24.44
CA PRO A 245 -12.85 -5.79 24.22
C PRO A 245 -13.15 -4.87 23.02
N ALA A 246 -13.79 -5.40 21.98
CA ALA A 246 -14.26 -4.62 20.84
C ALA A 246 -15.34 -3.60 21.23
N ARG A 247 -16.25 -3.96 22.14
CA ARG A 247 -17.27 -3.04 22.67
C ARG A 247 -16.63 -1.94 23.51
N SER A 248 -15.67 -2.29 24.37
CA SER A 248 -14.93 -1.30 25.17
C SER A 248 -14.19 -0.29 24.29
N ALA A 249 -13.63 -0.73 23.15
CA ALA A 249 -12.99 0.15 22.18
C ALA A 249 -14.00 1.11 21.51
N VAL A 250 -15.19 0.63 21.14
CA VAL A 250 -16.27 1.47 20.61
C VAL A 250 -16.71 2.50 21.67
N ASP A 251 -16.97 2.04 22.90
CA ASP A 251 -17.38 2.91 24.02
C ASP A 251 -16.31 3.99 24.31
N PHE A 252 -15.03 3.63 24.21
CA PHE A 252 -13.90 4.55 24.33
C PHE A 252 -13.80 5.55 23.18
N PHE A 253 -14.14 5.16 21.95
CA PHE A 253 -14.14 6.08 20.81
C PHE A 253 -15.29 7.09 20.93
N ILE A 254 -16.51 6.63 21.23
CA ILE A 254 -17.71 7.49 21.23
C ILE A 254 -17.76 8.47 22.42
N GLN A 255 -17.07 8.21 23.53
CA GLN A 255 -17.10 9.12 24.70
C GLN A 255 -16.53 10.51 24.41
N PHE A 256 -15.68 10.66 23.38
CA PHE A 256 -15.11 11.94 22.99
C PHE A 256 -16.14 12.86 22.30
N ALA A 257 -17.16 12.28 21.68
CA ALA A 257 -18.28 13.01 21.07
C ALA A 257 -19.52 13.10 21.98
N ASN A 258 -19.43 12.68 23.24
CA ASN A 258 -20.57 12.69 24.15
C ASN A 258 -20.49 13.87 25.15
N PRO A 259 -21.37 14.88 25.05
CA PRO A 259 -21.34 16.08 25.90
C PRO A 259 -21.49 15.81 27.40
N SER A 260 -22.04 14.65 27.78
CA SER A 260 -22.16 14.26 29.19
C SER A 260 -20.87 13.70 29.80
N LYS A 261 -19.82 13.48 28.99
CA LYS A 261 -18.55 12.90 29.43
C LYS A 261 -17.53 14.00 29.73
N THR A 262 -16.69 13.78 30.74
CA THR A 262 -15.62 14.72 31.12
C THR A 262 -14.49 14.83 30.10
N VAL A 263 -14.48 13.94 29.10
CA VAL A 263 -13.50 13.91 28.01
C VAL A 263 -14.10 14.37 26.68
N TYR A 264 -15.32 14.90 26.72
CA TYR A 264 -15.99 15.52 25.58
C TYR A 264 -15.09 16.55 24.92
N ASN A 265 -14.91 16.46 23.60
CA ASN A 265 -14.00 17.31 22.86
C ASN A 265 -14.39 17.54 21.38
N TRP A 266 -15.64 17.23 21.03
CA TRP A 266 -16.18 17.44 19.68
C TRP A 266 -17.65 17.85 19.70
#